data_AF-A0A5Q4GLK6-F1
#
_entry.id   AF-A0A5Q4GLK6-F1
#
_cell.length_a   1.000
_cell.length_b   1.000
_cell.length_c   1.000
_cell.angle_alpha   90.00
_cell.angle_beta   90.00
_cell.angle_gamma   90.00
#
_symmetry.space_group_name_H-M   'P 1'
#
loop_
_entity.id
_entity.type
_entity.pdbx_description
1 polymer ?
#
loop_
_entity_poly.entity_id
_entity_poly.type
_entity_poly.pdbx_seq_one_letter_code
_entity_poly.pdbx_strand_id
1 'polypeptide(L)'
;EILEPELQPQPELSSARADGNKLVISDPQIEQAGHVIATHGDLTAQARLRVFPELPWHWDFDDDEDGQVPSTWVFGRRFAAGDVDDQRALVNVPGPGRPSAVIWFGPPDMNGYTVQADVLMREERRRLSSVGLTNQRYSLILKGNNARLSIQSWQAHLRMAREISFRSDPDVWYTMKMRVDVKDDGAHVMGKVWKRDDPEPEDWTIEAVDPHPNLNGSPGLYVYSLATSAFDNLKVTRHEANGDETNPQ
;
A
#
# COMPACT_ATOMS: atom_id res chain seq x y z
N GLU A 1 -2.17 32.85 23.85
CA GLU A 1 -3.51 32.94 23.24
C GLU A 1 -3.63 31.82 22.23
N ILE A 2 -4.70 31.03 22.28
CA ILE A 2 -4.93 29.98 21.28
C ILE A 2 -5.58 30.69 20.08
N LEU A 3 -4.94 30.62 18.92
CA LEU A 3 -5.50 31.19 17.70
C LEU A 3 -6.75 30.40 17.31
N GLU A 4 -7.84 31.09 17.02
CA GLU A 4 -9.07 30.50 16.46
C GLU A 4 -9.14 30.85 14.97
N PRO A 5 -8.69 29.96 14.08
CA PRO A 5 -8.79 30.19 12.66
C PRO A 5 -10.19 29.86 12.14
N GLU A 6 -10.58 30.56 11.08
CA GLU A 6 -11.66 30.13 10.19
C GLU A 6 -11.11 29.03 9.27
N LEU A 7 -11.84 27.92 9.17
CA LEU A 7 -11.45 26.78 8.33
C LEU A 7 -12.28 26.76 7.05
N GLN A 8 -11.60 26.53 5.92
CA GLN A 8 -12.21 26.40 4.61
C GLN A 8 -11.72 25.11 3.91
N PRO A 9 -12.49 24.01 4.01
CA PRO A 9 -12.24 22.82 3.21
C PRO A 9 -12.41 23.13 1.72
N GLN A 10 -11.50 22.62 0.91
CA GLN A 10 -11.52 22.82 -0.54
C GLN A 10 -12.39 21.76 -1.23
N PRO A 11 -12.86 21.99 -2.48
CA PRO A 11 -13.83 21.13 -3.16
C PRO A 11 -13.43 19.65 -3.30
N GLU A 12 -12.13 19.33 -3.25
CA GLU A 12 -11.64 17.95 -3.29
C GLU A 12 -11.99 17.15 -2.03
N LEU A 13 -12.33 17.83 -0.93
CA LEU A 13 -12.85 17.22 0.30
C LEU A 13 -14.38 17.33 0.33
N SER A 14 -15.04 16.59 -0.55
CA SER A 14 -16.50 16.67 -0.79
C SER A 14 -17.37 16.41 0.46
N SER A 15 -16.86 15.68 1.45
CA SER A 15 -17.55 15.40 2.71
C SER A 15 -17.11 16.29 3.87
N ALA A 16 -16.12 17.17 3.67
CA ALA A 16 -15.59 18.01 4.74
C ALA A 16 -16.34 19.33 4.85
N ARG A 17 -16.67 19.72 6.09
CA ARG A 17 -17.23 21.04 6.41
C ARG A 17 -16.55 21.63 7.64
N ALA A 18 -16.53 22.95 7.73
CA ALA A 18 -16.13 23.65 8.94
C ALA A 18 -17.32 23.75 9.92
N ASP A 19 -17.03 23.64 11.21
CA ASP A 19 -17.93 23.89 12.33
C ASP A 19 -17.17 24.72 13.38
N GLY A 20 -17.21 26.04 13.19
CA GLY A 20 -16.29 26.96 13.86
C GLY A 20 -14.83 26.64 13.50
N ASN A 21 -14.01 26.40 14.53
CA ASN A 21 -12.60 26.00 14.38
C ASN A 21 -12.40 24.47 14.27
N LYS A 22 -13.47 23.70 14.10
CA LYS A 22 -13.40 22.24 13.91
C LYS A 22 -13.67 21.88 12.46
N LEU A 23 -12.90 20.91 11.97
CA LEU A 23 -13.20 20.24 10.72
C LEU A 23 -14.06 19.01 11.00
N VAL A 24 -15.16 18.86 10.28
CA VAL A 24 -16.06 17.70 10.36
C VAL A 24 -16.10 17.00 9.02
N ILE A 25 -15.87 15.69 9.05
CA ILE A 25 -16.06 14.79 7.90
C ILE A 25 -17.46 14.18 8.04
N SER A 26 -18.39 14.57 7.17
CA SER A 26 -19.79 14.15 7.26
C SER A 26 -20.02 12.70 6.83
N ASP A 27 -19.16 12.19 5.95
CA ASP A 27 -19.18 10.81 5.50
C ASP A 27 -17.74 10.26 5.45
N PRO A 28 -17.28 9.57 6.50
CA PRO A 28 -15.94 8.99 6.54
C PRO A 28 -15.77 7.78 5.62
N GLN A 29 -16.84 7.28 4.99
CA GLN A 29 -16.76 6.16 4.03
C GLN A 29 -16.33 6.62 2.64
N ILE A 30 -16.33 7.92 2.36
CA ILE A 30 -15.83 8.46 1.09
C ILE A 30 -14.32 8.63 1.17
N GLU A 31 -13.58 7.82 0.39
CA GLU A 31 -12.15 8.02 0.18
C GLU A 31 -11.91 9.36 -0.54
N GLN A 32 -11.18 10.28 0.09
CA GLN A 32 -10.92 11.60 -0.49
C GLN A 32 -9.63 12.22 0.05
N ALA A 33 -9.02 13.09 -0.75
CA ALA A 33 -7.89 13.90 -0.33
C ALA A 33 -7.95 15.29 -0.93
N GLY A 34 -7.57 16.28 -0.14
CA GLY A 34 -7.64 17.66 -0.54
C GLY A 34 -7.05 18.57 0.52
N HIS A 35 -7.33 19.86 0.40
CA HIS A 35 -6.76 20.86 1.28
C HIS A 35 -7.80 21.49 2.19
N VAL A 36 -7.35 21.95 3.35
CA VAL A 36 -8.08 22.89 4.21
C VAL A 36 -7.21 24.12 4.35
N ILE A 37 -7.81 25.28 4.07
CA ILE A 37 -7.20 26.57 4.29
C ILE A 37 -7.67 27.08 5.66
N ALA A 38 -6.74 27.58 6.46
CA ALA A 38 -7.02 28.18 7.76
C ALA A 38 -6.62 29.66 7.72
N THR A 39 -7.53 30.57 8.08
CA THR A 39 -7.32 32.02 8.09
C THR A 39 -7.52 32.61 9.49
N HIS A 40 -6.65 33.53 9.91
CA HIS A 40 -6.80 34.28 11.15
C HIS A 40 -6.17 35.68 10.99
N GLY A 41 -7.01 36.71 10.88
CA GLY A 41 -6.56 38.03 10.46
C GLY A 41 -5.90 37.96 9.08
N ASP A 42 -4.66 38.46 8.97
CA ASP A 42 -3.88 38.42 7.73
C ASP A 42 -3.08 37.12 7.54
N LEU A 43 -3.15 36.19 8.50
CA LEU A 43 -2.42 34.92 8.43
C LEU A 43 -3.22 33.89 7.65
N THR A 44 -2.54 33.15 6.78
CA THR A 44 -3.10 32.02 6.04
C THR A 44 -2.18 30.81 6.18
N ALA A 45 -2.77 29.65 6.47
CA ALA A 45 -2.08 28.36 6.47
C ALA A 45 -2.88 27.34 5.65
N GLN A 46 -2.18 26.34 5.13
CA GLN A 46 -2.79 25.25 4.34
C GLN A 46 -2.36 23.91 4.92
N ALA A 47 -3.30 22.99 5.07
CA ALA A 47 -3.04 21.60 5.40
C ALA A 47 -3.63 20.70 4.31
N ARG A 48 -2.94 19.59 4.01
CA ARG A 48 -3.48 18.53 3.14
C ARG A 48 -4.01 17.40 4.01
N LEU A 49 -5.23 16.98 3.73
CA LEU A 49 -5.93 15.90 4.42
C LEU A 49 -6.18 14.72 3.49
N ARG A 50 -6.33 13.56 4.09
CA ARG A 50 -6.72 12.29 3.47
C ARG A 50 -7.70 11.62 4.40
N VAL A 51 -8.83 11.20 3.86
CA VAL A 51 -9.83 10.38 4.54
C VAL A 51 -9.80 9.02 3.86
N PHE A 52 -9.64 7.98 4.67
CA PHE A 52 -9.72 6.60 4.22
C PHE A 52 -10.94 5.96 4.90
N PRO A 53 -11.77 5.20 4.17
CA PRO A 53 -12.87 4.46 4.76
C PRO A 53 -12.36 3.36 5.70
N GLU A 54 -13.26 2.72 6.44
CA GLU A 54 -12.88 1.50 7.16
C GLU A 54 -12.58 0.35 6.18
N LEU A 55 -11.76 -0.60 6.61
CA LEU A 55 -11.50 -1.83 5.82
C LEU A 55 -12.80 -2.65 5.68
N PRO A 56 -13.01 -3.38 4.57
CA PRO A 56 -12.02 -3.71 3.53
C PRO A 56 -11.91 -2.69 2.39
N TRP A 57 -10.73 -2.62 1.77
CA TRP A 57 -10.47 -1.84 0.57
C TRP A 57 -10.17 -2.75 -0.62
N HIS A 58 -10.61 -2.33 -1.81
CA HIS A 58 -10.37 -3.00 -3.08
C HIS A 58 -10.12 -1.98 -4.18
N TRP A 59 -9.07 -2.19 -4.97
CA TRP A 59 -8.79 -1.42 -6.19
C TRP A 59 -8.41 -2.39 -7.31
N ASP A 60 -9.27 -2.47 -8.34
CA ASP A 60 -9.11 -3.24 -9.59
C ASP A 60 -8.76 -2.34 -10.79
N PHE A 61 -8.89 -1.02 -10.64
CA PHE A 61 -8.52 -0.01 -11.65
C PHE A 61 -9.32 -0.05 -12.95
N ASP A 62 -10.41 -0.83 -13.03
CA ASP A 62 -11.22 -1.00 -14.24
C ASP A 62 -11.92 0.31 -14.64
N ASP A 63 -12.38 1.10 -13.66
CA ASP A 63 -13.12 2.35 -13.89
C ASP A 63 -12.24 3.61 -14.05
N ASP A 64 -10.90 3.48 -13.97
CA ASP A 64 -9.97 4.62 -13.86
C ASP A 64 -9.57 5.26 -15.22
N GLU A 65 -10.52 5.69 -16.05
CA GLU A 65 -10.27 6.12 -17.46
C GLU A 65 -9.08 7.08 -17.69
N ASP A 66 -8.81 8.00 -16.76
CA ASP A 66 -7.75 9.03 -16.87
C ASP A 66 -6.35 8.56 -16.40
N GLY A 67 -6.21 7.27 -16.06
CA GLY A 67 -4.96 6.68 -15.58
C GLY A 67 -4.50 7.21 -14.21
N GLN A 68 -5.39 7.90 -13.48
CA GLN A 68 -5.11 8.42 -12.15
C GLN A 68 -5.19 7.29 -11.11
N VAL A 69 -4.44 7.46 -10.03
CA VAL A 69 -4.60 6.69 -8.79
C VAL A 69 -5.37 7.52 -7.76
N PRO A 70 -5.99 6.89 -6.75
CA PRO A 70 -6.68 7.64 -5.69
C PRO A 70 -5.81 8.75 -5.09
N SER A 71 -6.38 9.94 -4.95
CA SER A 71 -5.65 11.15 -4.53
C SER A 71 -5.12 11.09 -3.09
N THR A 72 -5.63 10.12 -2.32
CA THR A 72 -5.20 9.68 -1.00
C THR A 72 -3.83 9.00 -1.02
N TRP A 73 -3.44 8.36 -2.12
CA TRP A 73 -2.19 7.60 -2.17
C TRP A 73 -0.97 8.52 -2.11
N VAL A 74 0.00 8.15 -1.28
CA VAL A 74 1.27 8.88 -1.13
C VAL A 74 2.28 8.29 -2.11
N PHE A 75 2.90 9.16 -2.92
CA PHE A 75 3.75 8.77 -4.06
C PHE A 75 3.04 7.97 -5.16
N GLY A 76 1.70 7.91 -5.16
CA GLY A 76 0.92 7.15 -6.13
C GLY A 76 1.17 7.52 -7.60
N ARG A 77 1.48 8.80 -7.88
CA ARG A 77 1.81 9.31 -9.24
C ARG A 77 3.06 8.67 -9.86
N ARG A 78 3.81 7.84 -9.13
CA ARG A 78 4.87 7.00 -9.70
C ARG A 78 4.31 5.97 -10.69
N PHE A 79 3.04 5.62 -10.54
CA PHE A 79 2.33 4.65 -11.35
C PHE A 79 1.19 5.36 -12.08
N ALA A 80 0.71 4.75 -13.14
CA ALA A 80 -0.49 5.18 -13.84
C ALA A 80 -1.31 3.94 -14.14
N ALA A 81 -2.63 4.04 -14.03
CA ALA A 81 -3.49 2.97 -14.48
C ALA A 81 -3.54 2.96 -16.02
N GLY A 82 -3.54 1.77 -16.63
CA GLY A 82 -3.49 1.60 -18.08
C GLY A 82 -3.61 0.15 -18.53
N ASP A 83 -3.62 -0.07 -19.85
CA ASP A 83 -3.88 -1.39 -20.44
C ASP A 83 -2.70 -2.36 -20.32
N VAL A 84 -3.01 -3.58 -19.89
CA VAL A 84 -2.09 -4.72 -19.78
C VAL A 84 -2.86 -5.97 -20.23
N ASP A 85 -2.57 -6.49 -21.43
CA ASP A 85 -3.22 -7.70 -21.99
C ASP A 85 -4.76 -7.66 -21.91
N ASP A 86 -5.36 -6.60 -22.46
CA ASP A 86 -6.82 -6.38 -22.54
C ASP A 86 -7.55 -6.17 -21.20
N GLN A 87 -6.82 -6.03 -20.09
CA GLN A 87 -7.36 -5.55 -18.81
C GLN A 87 -6.66 -4.26 -18.37
N ARG A 88 -7.33 -3.47 -17.54
CA ARG A 88 -6.69 -2.33 -16.90
C ARG A 88 -5.95 -2.77 -15.65
N ALA A 89 -4.84 -2.10 -15.35
CA ALA A 89 -4.04 -2.37 -14.17
C ALA A 89 -3.21 -1.14 -13.80
N LEU A 90 -2.67 -1.12 -12.59
CA LEU A 90 -1.72 -0.11 -12.15
C LEU A 90 -0.32 -0.41 -12.71
N VAL A 91 0.12 0.35 -13.71
CA VAL A 91 1.37 0.14 -14.42
C VAL A 91 2.50 1.03 -13.87
N ASN A 92 3.66 0.42 -13.66
CA ASN A 92 4.93 1.11 -13.47
C ASN A 92 5.84 0.86 -14.68
N VAL A 93 6.30 1.96 -15.29
CA VAL A 93 7.28 1.96 -16.38
C VAL A 93 8.61 2.52 -15.87
N PRO A 94 9.77 1.93 -16.23
CA PRO A 94 11.07 2.49 -15.90
C PRO A 94 11.23 3.94 -16.40
N GLY A 95 11.61 4.84 -15.51
CA GLY A 95 11.84 6.26 -15.82
C GLY A 95 13.23 6.74 -15.37
N PRO A 96 13.64 7.96 -15.75
CA PRO A 96 14.87 8.56 -15.25
C PRO A 96 14.81 8.74 -13.72
N GLY A 97 15.93 8.49 -13.03
CA GLY A 97 16.05 8.68 -11.58
C GLY A 97 16.16 7.38 -10.80
N ARG A 98 15.71 7.40 -9.53
CA ARG A 98 15.82 6.24 -8.64
C ARG A 98 14.91 5.11 -9.16
N PRO A 99 15.44 3.89 -9.36
CA PRO A 99 14.63 2.76 -9.83
C PRO A 99 13.68 2.24 -8.74
N SER A 100 14.01 2.46 -7.46
CA SER A 100 13.15 2.07 -6.35
C SER A 100 12.07 3.10 -6.06
N ALA A 101 10.85 2.63 -5.81
CA ALA A 101 9.77 3.42 -5.26
C ALA A 101 8.91 2.60 -4.28
N VAL A 102 8.32 3.31 -3.32
CA VAL A 102 7.31 2.77 -2.41
C VAL A 102 6.11 3.69 -2.44
N ILE A 103 4.93 3.12 -2.69
CA ILE A 103 3.63 3.81 -2.53
C ILE A 103 3.04 3.43 -1.19
N TRP A 104 2.35 4.37 -0.56
CA TRP A 104 1.52 4.12 0.62
C TRP A 104 0.07 4.48 0.34
N PHE A 105 -0.87 3.62 0.73
CA PHE A 105 -2.30 3.79 0.45
C PHE A 105 -3.17 3.56 1.70
N GLY A 106 -2.67 3.98 2.85
CA GLY A 106 -3.44 4.02 4.10
C GLY A 106 -2.76 4.84 5.20
N PRO A 107 -3.42 5.05 6.34
CA PRO A 107 -2.83 5.71 7.51
C PRO A 107 -1.57 4.98 8.05
N PRO A 108 -0.59 5.70 8.61
CA PRO A 108 0.67 5.12 9.08
C PRO A 108 0.57 4.34 10.40
N ASP A 109 -0.54 4.49 11.12
CA ASP A 109 -0.87 3.88 12.42
C ASP A 109 -1.68 2.58 12.29
N MET A 110 -2.03 2.17 11.07
CA MET A 110 -2.73 0.90 10.81
C MET A 110 -1.95 -0.31 11.32
N ASN A 111 -2.69 -1.32 11.77
CA ASN A 111 -2.22 -2.63 12.19
C ASN A 111 -3.34 -3.67 12.03
N GLY A 112 -3.03 -4.95 12.18
CA GLY A 112 -4.04 -6.02 12.19
C GLY A 112 -4.77 -6.17 10.84
N TYR A 113 -4.04 -6.05 9.74
CA TYR A 113 -4.57 -6.16 8.39
C TYR A 113 -3.70 -7.05 7.50
N THR A 114 -4.30 -7.60 6.44
CA THR A 114 -3.64 -8.36 5.38
C THR A 114 -3.66 -7.55 4.08
N VAL A 115 -2.58 -7.59 3.32
CA VAL A 115 -2.48 -6.97 1.98
C VAL A 115 -2.35 -8.07 0.94
N GLN A 116 -3.08 -7.95 -0.16
CA GLN A 116 -2.97 -8.83 -1.32
C GLN A 116 -2.99 -7.98 -2.59
N ALA A 117 -2.25 -8.39 -3.61
CA ALA A 117 -2.39 -7.85 -4.96
C ALA A 117 -1.93 -8.89 -5.98
N ASP A 118 -2.46 -8.78 -7.19
CA ASP A 118 -1.89 -9.41 -8.37
C ASP A 118 -0.74 -8.57 -8.88
N VAL A 119 0.32 -9.23 -9.37
CA VAL A 119 1.53 -8.60 -9.86
C VAL A 119 1.98 -9.24 -11.17
N LEU A 120 2.52 -8.40 -12.05
CA LEU A 120 3.11 -8.79 -13.32
C LEU A 120 4.49 -8.17 -13.47
N MET A 121 5.44 -8.92 -14.02
CA MET A 121 6.76 -8.42 -14.42
C MET A 121 7.01 -8.76 -15.89
N ARG A 122 7.14 -7.73 -16.73
CA ARG A 122 7.49 -7.88 -18.15
C ARG A 122 8.99 -8.13 -18.29
N GLU A 123 9.38 -9.00 -19.22
CA GLU A 123 10.77 -9.11 -19.62
C GLU A 123 11.13 -8.05 -20.66
N GLU A 124 12.03 -7.13 -20.29
CA GLU A 124 12.54 -6.12 -21.20
C GLU A 124 14.06 -6.16 -21.22
N ARG A 125 14.65 -6.38 -22.40
CA ARG A 125 16.11 -6.41 -22.56
C ARG A 125 16.79 -7.39 -21.58
N ARG A 126 16.17 -8.56 -21.37
CA ARG A 126 16.63 -9.61 -20.44
C ARG A 126 16.67 -9.17 -18.98
N ARG A 127 15.79 -8.25 -18.61
CA ARG A 127 15.62 -7.76 -17.24
C ARG A 127 14.18 -7.90 -16.83
N LEU A 128 14.01 -8.24 -15.56
CA LEU A 128 12.77 -8.18 -14.81
C LEU A 128 12.92 -7.14 -13.70
N SER A 129 11.78 -6.57 -13.33
CA SER A 129 11.68 -5.72 -12.14
C SER A 129 11.71 -6.55 -10.86
N SER A 130 11.66 -5.86 -9.73
CA SER A 130 11.19 -6.46 -8.48
C SER A 130 9.91 -5.75 -8.05
N VAL A 131 8.93 -6.49 -7.57
CA VAL A 131 7.63 -6.00 -7.11
C VAL A 131 7.36 -6.50 -5.71
N GLY A 132 6.55 -5.79 -4.93
CA GLY A 132 6.28 -6.23 -3.58
C GLY A 132 5.13 -5.54 -2.89
N LEU A 133 4.76 -6.12 -1.75
CA LEU A 133 3.75 -5.61 -0.84
C LEU A 133 4.43 -5.16 0.45
N THR A 134 3.85 -4.17 1.11
CA THR A 134 4.29 -3.70 2.43
C THR A 134 3.15 -3.80 3.42
N ASN A 135 3.42 -4.38 4.59
CA ASN A 135 2.50 -4.53 5.71
C ASN A 135 3.24 -4.24 7.02
N GLN A 136 2.75 -3.31 7.86
CA GLN A 136 3.39 -2.88 9.11
C GLN A 136 4.89 -2.59 8.94
N ARG A 137 5.27 -1.88 7.86
CA ARG A 137 6.66 -1.51 7.49
C ARG A 137 7.56 -2.69 7.11
N TYR A 138 7.07 -3.92 7.11
CA TYR A 138 7.75 -5.06 6.51
C TYR A 138 7.40 -5.15 5.02
N SER A 139 8.36 -5.54 4.18
CA SER A 139 8.13 -5.73 2.75
C SER A 139 8.29 -7.20 2.34
N LEU A 140 7.31 -7.74 1.63
CA LEU A 140 7.40 -8.97 0.84
C LEU A 140 7.75 -8.58 -0.60
N ILE A 141 8.90 -9.04 -1.12
CA ILE A 141 9.41 -8.63 -2.42
C ILE A 141 9.69 -9.86 -3.28
N LEU A 142 9.03 -9.93 -4.43
CA LEU A 142 9.34 -10.85 -5.51
C LEU A 142 10.42 -10.22 -6.41
N LYS A 143 11.62 -10.78 -6.38
CA LYS A 143 12.80 -10.27 -7.10
C LYS A 143 13.00 -11.04 -8.40
N GLY A 144 12.46 -10.51 -9.50
CA GLY A 144 12.48 -11.18 -10.81
C GLY A 144 13.88 -11.57 -11.28
N ASN A 145 14.81 -10.61 -11.39
CA ASN A 145 16.18 -10.88 -11.88
C ASN A 145 16.98 -11.84 -11.00
N ASN A 146 16.72 -11.83 -9.70
CA ASN A 146 17.47 -12.65 -8.75
C ASN A 146 16.84 -14.03 -8.53
N ALA A 147 15.62 -14.25 -9.03
CA ALA A 147 14.80 -15.43 -8.74
C ALA A 147 14.70 -15.70 -7.23
N ARG A 148 14.32 -14.66 -6.48
CA ARG A 148 14.17 -14.71 -5.02
C ARG A 148 12.82 -14.17 -4.56
N LEU A 149 12.33 -14.72 -3.47
CA LEU A 149 11.26 -14.12 -2.65
C LEU A 149 11.86 -13.74 -1.31
N SER A 150 11.64 -12.49 -0.87
CA SER A 150 12.21 -11.99 0.38
C SER A 150 11.20 -11.29 1.27
N ILE A 151 11.31 -11.49 2.57
CA ILE A 151 10.72 -10.64 3.61
C ILE A 151 11.84 -9.79 4.22
N GLN A 152 11.60 -8.49 4.46
CA GLN A 152 12.56 -7.62 5.13
C GLN A 152 11.90 -6.47 5.91
N SER A 153 12.51 -6.05 7.03
CA SER A 153 12.03 -4.94 7.88
C SER A 153 12.29 -3.54 7.33
N TRP A 154 13.40 -3.34 6.62
CA TRP A 154 13.72 -2.07 5.97
C TRP A 154 14.76 -2.30 4.87
N GLN A 155 14.60 -1.63 3.73
CA GLN A 155 15.46 -1.85 2.56
C GLN A 155 16.91 -1.42 2.78
N ALA A 156 17.13 -0.37 3.59
CA ALA A 156 18.48 0.14 3.85
C ALA A 156 19.17 -0.59 5.01
N HIS A 157 18.42 -1.30 5.86
CA HIS A 157 18.96 -1.99 7.02
C HIS A 157 18.18 -3.29 7.28
N LEU A 158 18.80 -4.40 6.88
CA LEU A 158 18.24 -5.76 6.95
C LEU A 158 18.32 -6.33 8.37
N ARG A 159 17.81 -5.59 9.36
CA ARG A 159 17.76 -6.01 10.77
C ARG A 159 17.02 -7.34 10.93
N MET A 160 15.90 -7.48 10.24
CA MET A 160 15.23 -8.74 9.99
C MET A 160 15.08 -8.90 8.47
N ALA A 161 15.56 -10.01 7.95
CA ALA A 161 15.34 -10.41 6.57
C ALA A 161 15.35 -11.94 6.43
N ARG A 162 14.48 -12.45 5.57
CA ARG A 162 14.47 -13.84 5.13
C ARG A 162 14.36 -13.85 3.62
N GLU A 163 15.10 -14.74 2.96
CA GLU A 163 15.05 -14.88 1.51
C GLU A 163 15.11 -16.36 1.13
N ILE A 164 14.33 -16.75 0.12
CA ILE A 164 14.34 -18.09 -0.47
C ILE A 164 14.49 -18.01 -1.99
N SER A 165 14.90 -19.11 -2.62
CA SER A 165 14.79 -19.25 -4.08
C SER A 165 13.33 -19.27 -4.49
N PHE A 166 12.93 -18.40 -5.40
CA PHE A 166 11.61 -18.41 -6.01
C PHE A 166 11.71 -17.83 -7.41
N ARG A 167 11.49 -18.66 -8.43
CA ARG A 167 11.54 -18.21 -9.83
C ARG A 167 10.12 -17.90 -10.29
N SER A 168 9.86 -16.63 -10.59
CA SER A 168 8.68 -16.19 -11.33
C SER A 168 8.96 -16.24 -12.83
N ASP A 169 7.98 -16.68 -13.61
CA ASP A 169 8.04 -16.61 -15.06
C ASP A 169 7.77 -15.17 -15.52
N PRO A 170 8.48 -14.68 -16.56
CA PRO A 170 8.19 -13.39 -17.16
C PRO A 170 6.80 -13.42 -17.80
N ASP A 171 6.14 -12.26 -17.86
CA ASP A 171 4.85 -12.09 -18.54
C ASP A 171 3.72 -12.99 -17.98
N VAL A 172 3.85 -13.41 -16.73
CA VAL A 172 2.85 -14.20 -16.00
C VAL A 172 2.37 -13.43 -14.78
N TRP A 173 1.05 -13.39 -14.59
CA TRP A 173 0.42 -12.83 -13.40
C TRP A 173 0.57 -13.76 -12.20
N TYR A 174 0.99 -13.20 -11.07
CA TYR A 174 1.05 -13.87 -9.78
C TYR A 174 0.21 -13.12 -8.76
N THR A 175 -0.48 -13.81 -7.87
CA THR A 175 -1.05 -13.19 -6.68
C THR A 175 -0.03 -13.26 -5.56
N MET A 176 0.18 -12.12 -4.89
CA MET A 176 0.97 -11.99 -3.66
C MET A 176 0.04 -11.69 -2.49
N LYS A 177 0.28 -12.31 -1.33
CA LYS A 177 -0.42 -12.01 -0.08
C LYS A 177 0.57 -11.87 1.06
N MET A 178 0.39 -10.87 1.91
CA MET A 178 1.26 -10.57 3.05
C MET A 178 0.45 -10.27 4.32
N ARG A 179 0.79 -10.97 5.40
CA ARG A 179 0.18 -10.84 6.73
C ARG A 179 1.26 -10.65 7.80
N VAL A 180 0.96 -9.84 8.81
CA VAL A 180 1.83 -9.63 9.98
C VAL A 180 1.02 -9.86 11.25
N ASP A 181 1.35 -10.89 12.02
CA ASP A 181 0.74 -11.12 13.33
C ASP A 181 1.75 -10.77 14.43
N VAL A 182 1.44 -9.77 15.25
CA VAL A 182 2.25 -9.42 16.42
C VAL A 182 1.79 -10.27 17.61
N LYS A 183 2.72 -11.04 18.17
CA LYS A 183 2.52 -11.94 19.32
C LYS A 183 3.57 -11.63 20.40
N ASP A 184 3.48 -12.32 21.54
CA ASP A 184 4.39 -12.13 22.68
C ASP A 184 5.88 -12.34 22.34
N ASP A 185 6.17 -13.20 21.36
CA ASP A 185 7.53 -13.53 20.92
C ASP A 185 8.04 -12.68 19.74
N GLY A 186 7.23 -11.74 19.25
CA GLY A 186 7.59 -10.81 18.17
C GLY A 186 6.56 -10.73 17.04
N ALA A 187 6.97 -10.13 15.93
CA ALA A 187 6.14 -10.05 14.72
C ALA A 187 6.40 -11.26 13.82
N HIS A 188 5.35 -12.04 13.56
CA HIS A 188 5.33 -13.14 12.60
C HIS A 188 4.90 -12.57 11.24
N VAL A 189 5.86 -12.47 10.33
CA VAL A 189 5.67 -11.91 8.99
C VAL A 189 5.60 -13.06 8.00
N MET A 190 4.48 -13.18 7.29
CA MET A 190 4.21 -14.32 6.42
C MET A 190 3.80 -13.83 5.02
N GLY A 191 4.30 -14.53 3.99
CA GLY A 191 4.07 -14.19 2.60
C GLY A 191 3.74 -15.41 1.74
N LYS A 192 2.75 -15.26 0.85
CA LYS A 192 2.40 -16.23 -0.20
C LYS A 192 2.57 -15.61 -1.58
N VAL A 193 3.02 -16.42 -2.53
CA VAL A 193 3.07 -16.08 -3.96
C VAL A 193 2.68 -17.30 -4.79
N TRP A 194 1.69 -17.16 -5.66
CA TRP A 194 1.21 -18.23 -6.56
C TRP A 194 0.75 -17.61 -7.89
N LYS A 195 0.63 -18.41 -8.96
CA LYS A 195 0.10 -17.89 -10.23
C LYS A 195 -1.35 -17.47 -10.02
N ARG A 196 -1.77 -16.36 -10.60
CA ARG A 196 -3.08 -15.74 -10.33
C ARG A 196 -4.26 -16.70 -10.53
N ASP A 197 -4.19 -17.56 -11.54
CA ASP A 197 -5.26 -18.49 -11.92
C ASP A 197 -5.20 -19.83 -11.17
N ASP A 198 -4.16 -20.05 -10.36
CA ASP A 198 -4.04 -21.22 -9.49
C ASP A 198 -4.77 -20.98 -8.15
N PRO A 199 -5.25 -22.02 -7.46
CA PRO A 199 -5.82 -21.87 -6.13
C PRO A 199 -4.78 -21.32 -5.14
N GLU A 200 -5.25 -20.50 -4.18
CA GLU A 200 -4.39 -20.03 -3.09
C GLU A 200 -3.80 -21.24 -2.33
N PRO A 201 -2.48 -21.32 -2.17
CA PRO A 201 -1.86 -22.41 -1.42
C PRO A 201 -2.23 -22.34 0.06
N GLU A 202 -2.40 -23.50 0.71
CA GLU A 202 -2.69 -23.58 2.15
C GLU A 202 -1.51 -23.01 2.97
N ASP A 203 -0.29 -23.45 2.65
CA ASP A 203 0.94 -23.08 3.35
C ASP A 203 1.49 -21.70 2.93
N TRP A 204 2.15 -21.01 3.86
CA TRP A 204 2.90 -19.80 3.56
C TRP A 204 4.16 -20.14 2.75
N THR A 205 4.40 -19.41 1.66
CA THR A 205 5.60 -19.61 0.82
C THR A 205 6.88 -19.21 1.56
N ILE A 206 6.81 -18.19 2.42
CA ILE A 206 7.92 -17.69 3.22
C ILE A 206 7.40 -17.10 4.54
N GLU A 207 8.14 -17.36 5.62
CA GLU A 207 7.84 -16.85 6.96
C GLU A 207 9.12 -16.31 7.62
N ALA A 208 8.97 -15.29 8.45
CA ALA A 208 10.05 -14.73 9.27
C ALA A 208 9.50 -14.20 10.60
N VAL A 209 10.31 -14.32 11.66
CA VAL A 209 9.99 -13.75 12.97
C VAL A 209 10.93 -12.60 13.27
N ASP A 210 10.37 -11.45 13.65
CA ASP A 210 11.09 -10.30 14.14
C ASP A 210 10.87 -10.14 15.65
N PRO A 211 11.90 -10.39 16.50
CA PRO A 211 11.77 -10.24 17.95
C PRO A 211 11.61 -8.78 18.40
N HIS A 212 11.79 -7.80 17.50
CA HIS A 212 11.58 -6.37 17.78
C HIS A 212 10.50 -5.84 16.81
N PRO A 213 9.21 -6.09 17.11
CA PRO A 213 8.13 -5.92 16.16
C PRO A 213 7.90 -4.46 15.77
N ASN A 214 7.62 -4.23 14.49
CA ASN A 214 6.92 -3.03 14.05
C ASN A 214 5.43 -3.19 14.37
N LEU A 215 4.90 -2.33 15.26
CA LEU A 215 3.53 -2.43 15.75
C LEU A 215 2.48 -1.84 14.80
N ASN A 216 2.90 -1.00 13.85
CA ASN A 216 2.02 -0.34 12.90
C ASN A 216 2.75 0.01 11.60
N GLY A 217 1.98 0.31 10.58
CA GLY A 217 2.45 0.86 9.32
C GLY A 217 1.33 0.92 8.29
N SER A 218 1.49 1.81 7.32
CA SER A 218 0.59 1.87 6.17
C SER A 218 0.79 0.67 5.24
N PRO A 219 -0.28 0.15 4.59
CA PRO A 219 -0.11 -0.76 3.48
C PRO A 219 0.59 -0.04 2.31
N GLY A 220 1.41 -0.78 1.56
CA GLY A 220 2.19 -0.18 0.49
C GLY A 220 2.56 -1.14 -0.65
N LEU A 221 2.91 -0.55 -1.79
CA LEU A 221 3.47 -1.26 -2.94
C LEU A 221 4.94 -0.91 -3.06
N TYR A 222 5.76 -1.90 -3.39
CA TYR A 222 7.17 -1.71 -3.70
C TYR A 222 7.45 -2.03 -5.16
N VAL A 223 8.31 -1.24 -5.78
CA VAL A 223 8.88 -1.58 -7.08
C VAL A 223 10.37 -1.22 -7.16
N TYR A 224 11.12 -2.04 -7.88
CA TYR A 224 12.44 -1.73 -8.41
C TYR A 224 12.37 -1.82 -9.94
N SER A 225 12.17 -0.66 -10.58
CA SER A 225 11.74 -0.51 -11.98
C SER A 225 12.91 -0.71 -12.97
N LEU A 226 13.31 -1.95 -13.24
CA LEU A 226 14.28 -2.28 -14.31
C LEU A 226 13.61 -2.62 -15.65
N ALA A 227 12.34 -3.02 -15.60
CA ALA A 227 11.44 -3.31 -16.70
C ALA A 227 10.01 -2.89 -16.32
N THR A 228 9.07 -2.91 -17.25
CA THR A 228 7.65 -2.66 -16.93
C THR A 228 7.11 -3.71 -15.96
N SER A 229 6.28 -3.26 -15.02
CA SER A 229 5.58 -4.12 -14.07
C SER A 229 4.18 -3.57 -13.83
N ALA A 230 3.23 -4.44 -13.50
CA ALA A 230 1.87 -4.02 -13.18
C ALA A 230 1.39 -4.62 -11.86
N PHE A 231 0.42 -3.95 -11.24
CA PHE A 231 -0.31 -4.39 -10.07
C PHE A 231 -1.81 -4.32 -10.36
N ASP A 232 -2.56 -5.27 -9.84
CA ASP A 232 -4.01 -5.34 -10.03
C ASP A 232 -4.67 -6.00 -8.81
N ASN A 233 -6.00 -5.90 -8.67
CA ASN A 233 -6.80 -6.52 -7.61
C ASN A 233 -6.22 -6.28 -6.20
N LEU A 234 -5.80 -5.04 -5.92
CA LEU A 234 -5.22 -4.66 -4.64
C LEU A 234 -6.30 -4.72 -3.56
N LYS A 235 -6.05 -5.50 -2.51
CA LYS A 235 -6.96 -5.72 -1.39
C LYS A 235 -6.26 -5.44 -0.07
N VAL A 236 -6.96 -4.74 0.81
CA VAL A 236 -6.60 -4.64 2.23
C VAL A 236 -7.79 -5.10 3.06
N THR A 237 -7.57 -6.10 3.88
CA THR A 237 -8.63 -6.67 4.72
C THR A 237 -8.20 -6.70 6.17
N ARG A 238 -9.13 -6.45 7.09
CA ARG A 238 -8.85 -6.59 8.52
C ARG A 238 -8.62 -8.08 8.82
N HIS A 239 -7.74 -8.36 9.78
CA HIS A 239 -7.73 -9.69 10.38
C HIS A 239 -9.10 -9.99 10.96
N GLU A 240 -9.53 -11.24 10.89
CA GLU A 240 -10.70 -11.65 11.66
C GLU A 240 -10.45 -11.28 13.13
N ALA A 241 -11.45 -10.66 13.76
CA ALA A 241 -11.38 -10.40 15.17
C ALA A 241 -11.31 -11.75 15.88
N ASN A 242 -10.14 -12.10 16.41
CA ASN A 242 -10.08 -13.10 17.46
C ASN A 242 -10.98 -12.57 18.57
N GLY A 243 -12.01 -13.34 18.97
CA GLY A 243 -13.07 -12.92 19.88
C GLY A 243 -12.65 -12.62 21.32
N ASP A 244 -11.46 -12.04 21.53
CA ASP A 244 -11.02 -11.49 22.81
C ASP A 244 -10.85 -9.98 22.67
N GLU A 245 -11.94 -9.29 22.95
CA GLU A 245 -11.96 -7.88 23.31
C GLU A 245 -11.10 -7.66 24.56
N THR A 246 -10.09 -6.80 24.47
CA THR A 246 -9.92 -5.73 25.45
C THR A 246 -9.29 -4.53 24.76
N ASN A 247 -10.13 -3.58 24.37
CA ASN A 247 -9.73 -2.24 23.97
C ASN A 247 -9.44 -1.43 25.25
N PRO A 248 -8.19 -0.99 25.54
CA PRO A 248 -8.00 0.04 26.55
C PRO A 248 -8.34 1.39 25.91
N GLN A 249 -9.31 2.09 26.53
CA GLN A 249 -9.64 3.49 26.28
C GLN A 249 -8.43 4.42 26.40
#